data_AF-A0A8K0SZ12-F1
#
_entry.id   AF-A0A8K0SZ12-F1
#
_cell.length_a   1.000
_cell.length_b   1.000
_cell.length_c   1.000
_cell.angle_alpha   90.00
_cell.angle_beta   90.00
_cell.angle_gamma   90.00
#
_symmetry.space_group_name_H-M   'P 1'
#
loop_
_entity.id
_entity.type
_entity.pdbx_description
1 polymer ?
#
loop_
_entity_poly.entity_id
_entity_poly.type
_entity_poly.pdbx_seq_one_letter_code
_entity_poly.pdbx_strand_id
1 'polypeptide(L)'
;MANHSCIPNATVQFAGRYAILRADAPLQSGQEIEISYTDVTYPLSKRRDALDWYYFDCQCPRCLQDLNVYQAAALEPSTTLKLNEFSVVPSLASKIRNHPATKVPDIIATAQDAAEKLVHLITPQEDGEPAVLRAELQQKYTQCRPLVAHELWAVPPLSHILMDVTRYYSSQHAWSFALVVACLEATASNPYQYVPPFETPRVRVLYMIAKLLSNTAAECGGCPPTNKLKSLDAALTKEITAALWEIDQIALCQMLLIMVIKAAPAGYEAHWPMTTMAKTMLDEISILPGRNDEQSIINEWANSPGSERSRAFFEYAVVQPMERLSAFGRDVLRKEFGY
;
A
#
# COMPACT_ATOMS: atom_id res chain seq x y z
N MET A 1 -24.35 -13.38 11.87
CA MET A 1 -23.69 -12.14 12.32
C MET A 1 -22.24 -12.50 12.59
N ALA A 2 -21.29 -11.66 12.16
CA ALA A 2 -19.86 -11.89 12.41
C ALA A 2 -19.47 -11.11 13.66
N ASN A 3 -18.66 -11.70 14.54
CA ASN A 3 -18.14 -11.05 15.74
C ASN A 3 -16.86 -10.25 15.45
N HIS A 4 -16.33 -9.55 16.46
CA HIS A 4 -15.15 -8.73 16.31
C HIS A 4 -13.84 -9.46 16.63
N SER A 5 -12.84 -9.28 15.77
CA SER A 5 -11.43 -9.50 16.10
C SER A 5 -10.56 -8.38 15.52
N CYS A 6 -9.50 -7.98 16.25
CA CYS A 6 -8.46 -7.08 15.72
C CYS A 6 -7.44 -7.80 14.82
N ILE A 7 -7.61 -9.12 14.64
CA ILE A 7 -6.96 -9.97 13.63
C ILE A 7 -8.09 -10.78 12.96
N PRO A 8 -8.95 -10.12 12.16
CA PRO A 8 -10.12 -10.76 11.59
C PRO A 8 -9.73 -11.85 10.58
N ASN A 9 -10.68 -12.73 10.26
CA ASN A 9 -10.52 -13.75 9.22
C ASN A 9 -11.43 -13.51 8.00
N ALA A 10 -12.15 -12.40 8.02
CA ALA A 10 -12.96 -11.92 6.91
C ALA A 10 -13.04 -10.38 6.93
N THR A 11 -13.19 -9.80 5.75
CA THR A 11 -13.40 -8.38 5.54
C THR A 11 -14.73 -8.10 4.88
N VAL A 12 -15.39 -7.03 5.31
CA VAL A 12 -16.57 -6.47 4.64
C VAL A 12 -16.13 -5.43 3.62
N GLN A 13 -16.46 -5.66 2.35
CA GLN A 13 -16.21 -4.74 1.24
C GLN A 13 -17.54 -4.23 0.69
N PHE A 14 -17.57 -2.97 0.25
CA PHE A 14 -18.75 -2.37 -0.37
C PHE A 14 -18.52 -2.15 -1.86
N ALA A 15 -19.45 -2.64 -2.68
CA ALA A 15 -19.48 -2.43 -4.12
C ALA A 15 -20.85 -1.84 -4.50
N GLY A 16 -20.91 -0.52 -4.70
CA GLY A 16 -22.18 0.19 -4.88
C GLY A 16 -23.11 -0.01 -3.68
N ARG A 17 -24.23 -0.70 -3.87
CA ARG A 17 -25.22 -1.00 -2.82
C ARG A 17 -25.04 -2.39 -2.18
N TYR A 18 -24.00 -3.13 -2.57
CA TYR A 18 -23.74 -4.48 -2.07
C TYR A 18 -22.72 -4.45 -0.93
N ALA A 19 -23.05 -5.12 0.17
CA ALA A 19 -22.11 -5.48 1.23
C ALA A 19 -21.63 -6.91 0.99
N ILE A 20 -20.33 -7.09 0.83
CA ILE A 20 -19.71 -8.35 0.46
C ILE A 20 -18.81 -8.77 1.61
N LEU A 21 -19.13 -9.89 2.25
CA LEU A 21 -18.29 -10.50 3.27
C LEU A 21 -17.37 -11.51 2.58
N ARG A 22 -16.06 -11.22 2.58
CA ARG A 22 -15.04 -12.05 1.94
C ARG A 22 -14.12 -12.63 2.99
N ALA A 23 -13.87 -13.93 2.95
CA ALA A 23 -12.88 -14.57 3.81
C ALA A 23 -11.45 -14.20 3.38
N ASP A 24 -10.60 -13.94 4.36
CA ASP A 24 -9.20 -13.56 4.17
C ASP A 24 -8.29 -14.78 3.95
N ALA A 25 -8.75 -15.94 4.44
CA ALA A 25 -8.11 -17.24 4.28
C ALA A 25 -9.18 -18.33 4.08
N PRO A 26 -8.78 -19.54 3.63
CA PRO A 26 -9.64 -20.72 3.72
C PRO A 26 -10.12 -20.95 5.15
N LEU A 27 -11.43 -21.06 5.35
CA LEU A 27 -12.06 -21.29 6.64
C LEU A 27 -12.42 -22.77 6.83
N GLN A 28 -12.27 -23.26 8.06
CA GLN A 28 -12.70 -24.61 8.42
C GLN A 28 -14.20 -24.65 8.76
N SER A 29 -14.82 -25.81 8.60
CA SER A 29 -16.22 -26.01 9.02
C SER A 29 -16.36 -25.76 10.51
N GLY A 30 -17.32 -24.91 10.90
CA GLY A 30 -17.56 -24.53 12.30
C GLY A 30 -16.61 -23.46 12.84
N GLN A 31 -15.64 -22.99 12.06
CA GLN A 31 -14.82 -21.83 12.43
C GLN A 31 -15.69 -20.57 12.45
N GLU A 32 -15.56 -19.79 13.52
CA GLU A 32 -16.25 -18.51 13.64
C GLU A 32 -15.71 -17.50 12.61
N ILE A 33 -16.62 -16.73 12.02
CA ILE A 33 -16.27 -15.63 11.11
C ILE A 33 -16.20 -14.35 11.93
N GLU A 34 -15.02 -13.73 11.91
CA GLU A 34 -14.73 -12.50 12.64
C GLU A 34 -14.33 -11.39 11.67
N ILE A 35 -14.88 -10.20 11.88
CA ILE A 35 -14.56 -8.98 11.13
C ILE A 35 -14.00 -7.91 12.09
N SER A 36 -13.35 -6.87 11.57
CA SER A 36 -13.00 -5.72 12.41
C SER A 36 -14.14 -4.70 12.46
N TYR A 37 -14.49 -4.21 13.66
CA TYR A 37 -15.46 -3.13 13.86
C TYR A 37 -14.78 -1.75 13.98
N THR A 38 -13.44 -1.75 14.03
CA THR A 38 -12.58 -0.57 14.14
C THR A 38 -11.48 -0.65 13.09
N ASP A 39 -10.71 0.42 12.94
CA ASP A 39 -9.52 0.41 12.10
C ASP A 39 -8.45 -0.50 12.74
N VAL A 40 -8.09 -1.57 12.03
CA VAL A 40 -7.07 -2.53 12.49
C VAL A 40 -5.68 -1.92 12.53
N THR A 41 -5.44 -0.72 12.01
CA THR A 41 -4.12 -0.08 12.07
C THR A 41 -3.90 0.68 13.39
N TYR A 42 -4.97 1.08 14.07
CA TYR A 42 -4.90 1.87 15.30
C TYR A 42 -4.20 1.15 16.45
N PRO A 43 -3.59 1.90 17.40
CA PRO A 43 -3.01 1.34 18.61
C PRO A 43 -4.07 0.82 19.58
N LEU A 44 -3.66 0.11 20.64
CA LEU A 44 -4.58 -0.60 21.54
C LEU A 44 -5.59 0.33 22.20
N SER A 45 -5.15 1.50 22.70
CA SER A 45 -6.06 2.48 23.33
C SER A 45 -7.21 2.87 22.41
N LYS A 46 -6.89 3.29 21.17
CA LYS A 46 -7.89 3.68 20.16
C LYS A 46 -8.80 2.54 19.73
N ARG A 47 -8.28 1.31 19.64
CA ARG A 47 -9.14 0.15 19.36
C ARG A 47 -10.13 -0.09 20.49
N ARG A 48 -9.71 0.04 21.76
CA ARG A 48 -10.62 -0.06 22.92
C ARG A 48 -11.67 1.06 22.91
N ASP A 49 -11.25 2.32 22.80
CA ASP A 49 -12.17 3.47 22.71
C ASP A 49 -13.23 3.30 21.62
N ALA A 50 -12.84 2.76 20.45
CA ALA A 50 -13.75 2.51 19.35
C ALA A 50 -14.72 1.34 19.61
N LEU A 51 -14.30 0.34 20.38
CA LEU A 51 -15.08 -0.84 20.73
C LEU A 51 -15.99 -0.63 21.95
N ASP A 52 -15.74 0.39 22.77
CA ASP A 52 -16.56 0.73 23.94
C ASP A 52 -18.04 0.94 23.57
N TRP A 53 -18.32 1.46 22.37
CA TRP A 53 -19.67 1.64 21.82
C TRP A 53 -20.44 0.32 21.60
N TYR A 54 -19.73 -0.81 21.57
CA TYR A 54 -20.28 -2.14 21.43
C TYR A 54 -20.41 -2.87 22.78
N TYR A 55 -20.06 -2.22 23.90
CA TYR A 55 -20.21 -2.72 25.27
C TYR A 55 -19.51 -4.07 25.54
N PHE A 56 -18.30 -4.28 24.99
CA PHE A 56 -17.47 -5.45 25.29
C PHE A 56 -15.97 -5.11 25.27
N ASP A 57 -15.18 -5.90 25.99
CA ASP A 57 -13.72 -5.85 25.94
C ASP A 57 -13.16 -6.90 24.97
N CYS A 58 -12.45 -6.48 23.93
CA CYS A 58 -11.85 -7.42 22.98
C CYS A 58 -10.71 -8.24 23.62
N GLN A 59 -10.87 -9.57 23.60
CA GLN A 59 -9.91 -10.53 24.13
C GLN A 59 -9.08 -11.24 23.05
N CYS A 60 -9.01 -10.70 21.82
CA CYS A 60 -8.20 -11.31 20.78
C CYS A 60 -6.69 -11.25 21.14
N PRO A 61 -5.83 -12.12 20.57
CA PRO A 61 -4.40 -12.17 20.88
C PRO A 61 -3.69 -10.82 20.76
N ARG A 62 -4.08 -10.03 19.75
CA ARG A 62 -3.53 -8.69 19.54
C ARG A 62 -3.84 -7.72 20.67
N CYS A 63 -5.02 -7.78 21.27
CA CYS A 63 -5.39 -6.91 22.38
C CYS A 63 -4.82 -7.39 23.71
N LEU A 64 -4.78 -8.71 23.93
CA LEU A 64 -4.22 -9.30 25.15
C LEU A 64 -2.72 -9.08 25.30
N GLN A 65 -1.99 -9.08 24.18
CA GLN A 65 -0.52 -8.98 24.16
C GLN A 65 -0.02 -7.60 23.68
N ASP A 66 -0.94 -6.65 23.44
CA ASP A 66 -0.65 -5.34 22.87
C ASP A 66 0.22 -5.39 21.60
N LEU A 67 -0.11 -6.28 20.67
CA LEU A 67 0.75 -6.52 19.50
C LEU A 67 0.76 -5.32 18.56
N ASN A 68 1.98 -4.92 18.15
CA ASN A 68 2.14 -3.95 17.07
C ASN A 68 1.71 -4.56 15.71
N VAL A 69 1.60 -3.70 14.69
CA VAL A 69 1.15 -4.09 13.34
C VAL A 69 1.96 -5.24 12.73
N TYR A 70 3.27 -5.28 12.91
CA TYR A 70 4.13 -6.33 12.35
C TYR A 70 3.94 -7.66 13.07
N GLN A 71 3.76 -7.63 14.39
CA GLN A 71 3.44 -8.82 15.17
C GLN A 71 2.05 -9.35 14.83
N ALA A 72 1.06 -8.47 14.64
CA ALA A 72 -0.28 -8.87 14.18
C ALA A 72 -0.22 -9.55 12.79
N ALA A 73 0.52 -8.96 11.84
CA ALA A 73 0.74 -9.55 10.52
C ALA A 73 1.46 -10.92 10.59
N ALA A 74 2.30 -11.14 11.60
CA ALA A 74 2.98 -12.42 11.83
C ALA A 74 2.05 -13.53 12.37
N LEU A 75 0.87 -13.17 12.88
CA LEU A 75 -0.15 -14.12 13.33
C LEU A 75 -1.08 -14.59 12.20
N GLU A 76 -0.99 -13.97 11.01
CA GLU A 76 -1.79 -14.36 9.87
C GLU A 76 -1.51 -15.81 9.43
N PRO A 77 -2.54 -16.57 9.02
CA PRO A 77 -2.37 -17.91 8.51
C PRO A 77 -1.39 -17.98 7.34
N SER A 78 -0.65 -19.09 7.23
CA SER A 78 0.26 -19.33 6.09
C SER A 78 -0.47 -19.33 4.75
N THR A 79 -1.76 -19.69 4.74
CA THR A 79 -2.64 -19.61 3.58
C THR A 79 -2.90 -18.17 3.13
N THR A 80 -3.14 -17.24 4.07
CA THR A 80 -3.25 -15.79 3.79
C THR A 80 -1.93 -15.23 3.27
N LEU A 81 -0.82 -15.57 3.94
CA LEU A 81 0.51 -15.12 3.53
C LEU A 81 0.85 -15.58 2.11
N LYS A 82 0.47 -16.81 1.72
CA LYS A 82 0.68 -17.35 0.38
C LYS A 82 -0.04 -16.57 -0.72
N LEU A 83 -1.16 -15.91 -0.43
CA LEU A 83 -1.86 -15.06 -1.40
C LEU A 83 -0.96 -13.92 -1.92
N ASN A 84 0.05 -13.52 -1.14
CA ASN A 84 0.96 -12.45 -1.52
C ASN A 84 1.97 -12.86 -2.61
N GLU A 85 2.07 -14.15 -2.99
CA GLU A 85 2.83 -14.59 -4.18
C GLU A 85 2.42 -13.80 -5.44
N PHE A 86 1.18 -13.32 -5.49
CA PHE A 86 0.64 -12.46 -6.55
C PHE A 86 0.38 -11.02 -6.06
N SER A 87 1.36 -10.45 -5.36
CA SER A 87 1.37 -9.05 -4.92
C SER A 87 2.70 -8.38 -5.28
N VAL A 88 2.81 -7.07 -5.08
CA VAL A 88 4.09 -6.35 -5.25
C VAL A 88 5.14 -6.70 -4.17
N VAL A 89 4.81 -7.60 -3.23
CA VAL A 89 5.72 -8.13 -2.20
C VAL A 89 5.55 -9.66 -2.09
N PRO A 90 6.00 -10.46 -3.08
CA PRO A 90 5.85 -11.92 -3.06
C PRO A 90 6.56 -12.59 -1.88
N SER A 91 7.61 -11.95 -1.36
CA SER A 91 8.37 -12.37 -0.19
C SER A 91 7.80 -11.91 1.16
N LEU A 92 6.53 -11.46 1.22
CA LEU A 92 5.96 -10.88 2.45
C LEU A 92 6.10 -11.80 3.67
N ALA A 93 5.88 -13.10 3.52
CA ALA A 93 5.98 -14.06 4.62
C ALA A 93 7.38 -14.09 5.26
N SER A 94 8.44 -14.03 4.44
CA SER A 94 9.82 -13.99 4.95
C SER A 94 10.17 -12.60 5.49
N LYS A 95 9.70 -11.52 4.84
CA LYS A 95 9.88 -10.15 5.31
C LYS A 95 9.25 -9.94 6.70
N ILE A 96 8.00 -10.37 6.93
CA ILE A 96 7.34 -10.32 8.25
C ILE A 96 8.14 -11.12 9.29
N ARG A 97 8.48 -12.38 8.97
CA ARG A 97 9.23 -13.26 9.88
C ARG A 97 10.55 -12.65 10.32
N ASN A 98 11.22 -11.91 9.45
CA ASN A 98 12.54 -11.34 9.72
C ASN A 98 12.49 -9.88 10.17
N HIS A 99 11.31 -9.27 10.22
CA HIS A 99 11.17 -7.86 10.57
C HIS A 99 11.54 -7.62 12.04
N PRO A 100 12.46 -6.68 12.36
CA PRO A 100 12.92 -6.47 13.73
C PRO A 100 11.80 -6.15 14.73
N ALA A 101 10.76 -5.44 14.30
CA ALA A 101 9.57 -5.14 15.12
C ALA A 101 8.71 -6.37 15.50
N THR A 102 9.10 -7.58 15.09
CA THR A 102 8.46 -8.83 15.55
C THR A 102 9.23 -9.53 16.67
N LYS A 103 10.53 -9.19 16.88
CA LYS A 103 11.44 -9.95 17.74
C LYS A 103 12.30 -9.12 18.69
N VAL A 104 12.68 -7.91 18.29
CA VAL A 104 13.62 -7.08 19.04
C VAL A 104 12.84 -6.22 20.05
N PRO A 105 13.00 -6.43 21.37
CA PRO A 105 12.17 -5.78 22.39
C PRO A 105 12.16 -4.25 22.29
N ASP A 106 13.32 -3.62 22.09
CA ASP A 106 13.42 -2.15 21.99
C ASP A 106 12.68 -1.59 20.77
N ILE A 107 12.69 -2.30 19.65
CA ILE A 107 12.00 -1.89 18.42
C ILE A 107 10.49 -2.13 18.55
N ILE A 108 10.08 -3.23 19.21
CA ILE A 108 8.68 -3.50 19.54
C ILE A 108 8.14 -2.36 20.43
N ALA A 109 8.86 -2.02 21.50
CA ALA A 109 8.49 -0.94 22.41
C ALA A 109 8.43 0.41 21.67
N THR A 110 9.39 0.69 20.78
CA THR A 110 9.38 1.91 19.96
C THR A 110 8.13 1.98 19.07
N ALA A 111 7.75 0.86 18.43
CA ALA A 111 6.55 0.80 17.60
C ALA A 111 5.26 1.05 18.40
N GLN A 112 5.12 0.40 19.56
CA GLN A 112 3.96 0.56 20.43
C GLN A 112 3.86 1.98 21.01
N ASP A 113 4.96 2.47 21.59
CA ASP A 113 5.02 3.78 22.24
C ASP A 113 4.73 4.92 21.27
N ALA A 114 5.34 4.88 20.08
CA ALA A 114 5.08 5.88 19.05
C ALA A 114 3.65 5.80 18.53
N ALA A 115 3.09 4.60 18.32
CA ALA A 115 1.71 4.44 17.88
C ALA A 115 0.72 5.04 18.88
N GLU A 116 0.95 4.84 20.18
CA GLU A 116 0.10 5.38 21.25
C GLU A 116 0.26 6.90 21.40
N LYS A 117 1.50 7.40 21.53
CA LYS A 117 1.76 8.82 21.80
C LYS A 117 1.42 9.72 20.62
N LEU A 118 1.70 9.26 19.39
CA LEU A 118 1.58 10.07 18.19
C LEU A 118 0.23 9.88 17.48
N VAL A 119 -0.70 9.11 18.05
CA VAL A 119 -2.02 8.84 17.43
C VAL A 119 -2.82 10.10 17.15
N HIS A 120 -2.62 11.16 17.94
CA HIS A 120 -3.26 12.45 17.77
C HIS A 120 -2.84 13.18 16.47
N LEU A 121 -1.74 12.77 15.83
CA LEU A 121 -1.29 13.30 14.54
C LEU A 121 -2.10 12.74 13.36
N ILE A 122 -2.88 11.66 13.58
CA ILE A 122 -3.82 11.11 12.61
C ILE A 122 -5.04 12.02 12.57
N THR A 123 -4.92 13.08 11.77
CA THR A 123 -6.00 14.03 11.49
C THR A 123 -6.30 13.99 10.00
N PRO A 124 -7.57 14.17 9.59
CA PRO A 124 -7.87 14.42 8.18
C PRO A 124 -7.00 15.58 7.68
N GLN A 125 -6.37 15.39 6.53
CA GLN A 125 -5.65 16.47 5.86
C GLN A 125 -6.69 17.40 5.24
N GLU A 126 -6.67 18.66 5.63
CA GLU A 126 -7.54 19.70 5.05
C GLU A 126 -6.89 20.28 3.79
N ASP A 127 -7.72 20.79 2.87
CA ASP A 127 -7.23 21.55 1.74
C ASP A 127 -6.68 22.90 2.23
N GLY A 128 -5.53 23.30 1.71
CA GLY A 128 -4.88 24.52 2.15
C GLY A 128 -3.74 24.95 1.24
N GLU A 129 -3.09 26.05 1.60
CA GLU A 129 -1.92 26.56 0.89
C GLU A 129 -0.81 25.50 0.84
N PRO A 130 -0.24 25.17 -0.34
CA PRO A 130 0.74 24.08 -0.47
C PRO A 130 1.95 24.20 0.47
N ALA A 131 2.42 25.42 0.72
CA ALA A 131 3.54 25.66 1.64
C ALA A 131 3.19 25.32 3.10
N VAL A 132 1.95 25.58 3.52
CA VAL A 132 1.46 25.26 4.87
C VAL A 132 1.33 23.75 5.02
N LEU A 133 0.70 23.08 4.05
CA LEU A 133 0.58 21.62 4.03
C LEU A 133 1.95 20.94 4.06
N ARG A 134 2.93 21.45 3.30
CA ARG A 134 4.29 20.92 3.32
C ARG A 134 4.93 21.06 4.70
N ALA A 135 4.81 22.22 5.34
CA ALA A 135 5.38 22.46 6.66
C ALA A 135 4.75 21.55 7.73
N GLU A 136 3.43 21.35 7.68
CA GLU A 136 2.73 20.43 8.57
C GLU A 136 3.18 18.98 8.37
N LEU A 137 3.28 18.51 7.12
CA LEU A 137 3.77 17.17 6.81
C LEU A 137 5.21 16.98 7.29
N GLN A 138 6.07 17.99 7.12
CA GLN A 138 7.45 17.97 7.61
C GLN A 138 7.50 17.87 9.14
N GLN A 139 6.64 18.62 9.84
CA GLN A 139 6.54 18.56 11.30
C GLN A 139 6.06 17.19 11.78
N LYS A 140 4.99 16.64 11.17
CA LYS A 140 4.46 15.31 11.50
C LYS A 140 5.51 14.22 11.24
N TYR A 141 6.19 14.27 10.08
CA TYR A 141 7.23 13.31 9.72
C TYR A 141 8.43 13.37 10.68
N THR A 142 8.85 14.58 11.07
CA THR A 142 9.96 14.78 12.02
C THR A 142 9.65 14.14 13.40
N GLN A 143 8.40 14.20 13.86
CA GLN A 143 7.99 13.52 15.09
C GLN A 143 8.05 11.99 14.97
N CYS A 144 7.94 11.45 13.75
CA CYS A 144 8.04 10.02 13.46
C CYS A 144 9.47 9.51 13.28
N ARG A 145 10.50 10.32 13.55
CA ARG A 145 11.92 9.90 13.42
C ARG A 145 12.25 8.56 14.09
N PRO A 146 11.76 8.23 15.30
CA PRO A 146 12.00 6.91 15.90
C PRO A 146 11.46 5.75 15.05
N LEU A 147 10.30 5.94 14.42
CA LEU A 147 9.72 4.95 13.50
C LEU A 147 10.56 4.83 12.23
N VAL A 148 10.96 5.95 11.64
CA VAL A 148 11.78 6.01 10.41
C VAL A 148 13.16 5.34 10.62
N ALA A 149 13.79 5.55 11.77
CA ALA A 149 15.10 5.00 12.11
C ALA A 149 15.13 3.46 12.10
N HIS A 150 13.98 2.83 12.35
CA HIS A 150 13.81 1.37 12.37
C HIS A 150 12.96 0.84 11.21
N GLU A 151 12.74 1.66 10.17
CA GLU A 151 11.92 1.33 9.00
C GLU A 151 10.48 0.86 9.33
N LEU A 152 9.88 1.43 10.37
CA LEU A 152 8.54 1.08 10.86
C LEU A 152 7.40 1.73 10.06
N TRP A 153 7.49 1.66 8.73
CA TRP A 153 6.60 2.34 7.78
C TRP A 153 5.12 1.98 7.91
N ALA A 154 4.78 0.82 8.49
CA ALA A 154 3.41 0.36 8.70
C ALA A 154 2.75 0.89 9.99
N VAL A 155 3.54 1.48 10.90
CA VAL A 155 3.05 1.95 12.20
C VAL A 155 2.43 3.34 12.04
N PRO A 156 1.17 3.56 12.47
CA PRO A 156 0.62 4.91 12.50
C PRO A 156 1.33 5.80 13.54
N PRO A 157 1.43 7.12 13.32
CA PRO A 157 0.88 7.87 12.19
C PRO A 157 1.77 7.84 10.93
N LEU A 158 2.95 7.23 10.95
CA LEU A 158 3.89 7.24 9.81
C LEU A 158 3.24 6.69 8.52
N SER A 159 2.48 5.60 8.61
CA SER A 159 1.72 5.06 7.47
C SER A 159 0.72 6.05 6.86
N HIS A 160 0.05 6.87 7.67
CA HIS A 160 -0.88 7.90 7.21
C HIS A 160 -0.14 9.07 6.57
N ILE A 161 1.03 9.43 7.12
CA ILE A 161 1.89 10.47 6.55
C ILE A 161 2.38 10.08 5.15
N LEU A 162 2.66 8.80 4.87
CA LEU A 162 3.02 8.34 3.51
C LEU A 162 1.90 8.62 2.50
N MET A 163 0.66 8.32 2.88
CA MET A 163 -0.52 8.59 2.04
C MET A 163 -0.69 10.10 1.82
N ASP A 164 -0.55 10.91 2.87
CA ASP A 164 -0.71 12.36 2.78
C ASP A 164 0.40 13.03 1.96
N VAL A 165 1.66 12.56 2.08
CA VAL A 165 2.78 13.00 1.23
C VAL A 165 2.54 12.63 -0.24
N THR A 166 2.04 11.42 -0.52
CA THR A 166 1.67 11.00 -1.88
C THR A 166 0.58 11.91 -2.46
N ARG A 167 -0.45 12.23 -1.67
CA ARG A 167 -1.53 13.15 -2.06
C ARG A 167 -0.99 14.56 -2.31
N TYR A 168 -0.12 15.05 -1.43
CA TYR A 168 0.52 16.35 -1.57
C TYR A 168 1.31 16.46 -2.88
N TYR A 169 2.21 15.52 -3.16
CA TYR A 169 2.97 15.57 -4.43
C TYR A 169 2.07 15.44 -5.66
N SER A 170 1.02 14.62 -5.56
CA SER A 170 0.03 14.48 -6.63
C SER A 170 -0.71 15.80 -6.91
N SER A 171 -1.11 16.54 -5.87
CA SER A 171 -1.81 17.83 -6.04
C SER A 171 -0.90 18.91 -6.64
N GLN A 172 0.41 18.78 -6.44
CA GLN A 172 1.42 19.68 -7.02
C GLN A 172 1.94 19.23 -8.41
N HIS A 173 1.40 18.14 -8.97
CA HIS A 173 1.88 17.53 -10.21
C HIS A 173 3.37 17.13 -10.18
N ALA A 174 3.89 16.80 -8.98
CA ALA A 174 5.22 16.20 -8.83
C ALA A 174 5.08 14.67 -8.92
N TRP A 175 4.71 14.19 -10.11
CA TRP A 175 4.26 12.80 -10.30
C TRP A 175 5.30 11.76 -9.93
N SER A 176 6.57 11.98 -10.28
CA SER A 176 7.67 11.09 -9.97
C SER A 176 7.92 10.95 -8.46
N PHE A 177 7.77 12.04 -7.70
CA PHE A 177 7.88 12.03 -6.24
C PHE A 177 6.67 11.35 -5.59
N ALA A 178 5.46 11.63 -6.07
CA ALA A 178 4.25 10.93 -5.64
C ALA A 178 4.37 9.41 -5.90
N LEU A 179 4.89 9.03 -7.06
CA LEU A 179 5.04 7.64 -7.49
C LEU A 179 5.96 6.86 -6.54
N VAL A 180 7.15 7.38 -6.24
CA VAL A 180 8.11 6.65 -5.40
C VAL A 180 7.64 6.52 -3.95
N VAL A 181 6.91 7.52 -3.42
CA VAL A 181 6.30 7.44 -2.08
C VAL A 181 5.13 6.45 -2.07
N ALA A 182 4.29 6.43 -3.11
CA ALA A 182 3.23 5.44 -3.26
C ALA A 182 3.79 4.01 -3.37
N CYS A 183 4.91 3.81 -4.08
CA CYS A 183 5.62 2.54 -4.15
C CYS A 183 6.17 2.12 -2.78
N LEU A 184 6.66 3.06 -1.97
CA LEU A 184 7.06 2.78 -0.58
C LEU A 184 5.86 2.34 0.27
N GLU A 185 4.72 3.04 0.17
CA GLU A 185 3.49 2.67 0.86
C GLU A 185 3.04 1.24 0.47
N ALA A 186 3.02 0.94 -0.83
CA ALA A 186 2.58 -0.36 -1.36
C ALA A 186 3.51 -1.54 -1.02
N THR A 187 4.78 -1.28 -0.69
CA THR A 187 5.79 -2.34 -0.47
C THR A 187 6.26 -2.46 0.98
N ALA A 188 6.23 -1.37 1.75
CA ALA A 188 6.78 -1.31 3.11
C ALA A 188 5.72 -1.01 4.19
N SER A 189 4.53 -0.54 3.82
CA SER A 189 3.47 -0.16 4.77
C SER A 189 2.23 -1.04 4.66
N ASN A 190 1.43 -0.87 3.59
CA ASN A 190 0.12 -1.51 3.44
C ASN A 190 0.14 -3.05 3.53
N PRO A 191 1.15 -3.78 3.00
CA PRO A 191 1.19 -5.24 3.12
C PRO A 191 1.29 -5.76 4.57
N TYR A 192 1.77 -4.93 5.50
CA TYR A 192 1.86 -5.28 6.93
C TYR A 192 0.62 -4.85 7.70
N GLN A 193 -0.06 -3.79 7.26
CA GLN A 193 -1.34 -3.36 7.83
C GLN A 193 -2.51 -4.23 7.39
N TYR A 194 -2.43 -4.73 6.15
CA TYR A 194 -3.51 -5.42 5.43
C TYR A 194 -2.92 -6.63 4.68
N VAL A 195 -2.75 -7.75 5.37
CA VAL A 195 -2.01 -8.90 4.82
C VAL A 195 -2.67 -9.53 3.59
N PRO A 196 -4.00 -9.66 3.48
CA PRO A 196 -4.64 -10.09 2.24
C PRO A 196 -4.41 -9.06 1.12
N PRO A 197 -3.94 -9.48 -0.07
CA PRO A 197 -3.57 -8.54 -1.15
C PRO A 197 -4.76 -7.82 -1.80
N PHE A 198 -5.97 -8.33 -1.58
CA PHE A 198 -7.22 -7.76 -2.10
C PHE A 198 -7.88 -6.76 -1.15
N GLU A 199 -7.23 -6.46 -0.03
CA GLU A 199 -7.71 -5.42 0.88
C GLU A 199 -7.79 -4.06 0.19
N THR A 200 -8.85 -3.30 0.50
CA THR A 200 -9.19 -2.08 -0.23
C THR A 200 -8.04 -1.06 -0.26
N PRO A 201 -7.33 -0.79 0.86
CA PRO A 201 -6.17 0.13 0.86
C PRO A 201 -5.05 -0.33 -0.07
N ARG A 202 -4.77 -1.65 -0.14
CA ARG A 202 -3.76 -2.22 -1.05
C ARG A 202 -4.14 -2.03 -2.50
N VAL A 203 -5.39 -2.31 -2.85
CA VAL A 203 -5.85 -2.17 -4.24
C VAL A 203 -5.90 -0.69 -4.66
N ARG A 204 -6.26 0.21 -3.75
CA ARG A 204 -6.24 1.67 -3.98
C ARG A 204 -4.85 2.19 -4.28
N VAL A 205 -3.84 1.80 -3.51
CA VAL A 205 -2.46 2.27 -3.76
C VAL A 205 -1.91 1.71 -5.07
N LEU A 206 -2.21 0.44 -5.44
CA LEU A 206 -1.78 -0.12 -6.73
C LEU A 206 -2.38 0.64 -7.92
N TYR A 207 -3.66 0.99 -7.84
CA TYR A 207 -4.30 1.83 -8.87
C TYR A 207 -3.71 3.24 -8.89
N MET A 208 -3.43 3.84 -7.74
CA MET A 208 -2.77 5.15 -7.66
C MET A 208 -1.40 5.11 -8.34
N ILE A 209 -0.60 4.09 -8.08
CA ILE A 209 0.70 3.87 -8.75
C ILE A 209 0.52 3.75 -10.26
N ALA A 210 -0.44 2.96 -10.74
CA ALA A 210 -0.74 2.85 -12.17
C ALA A 210 -1.09 4.21 -12.80
N LYS A 211 -1.92 5.00 -12.13
CA LYS A 211 -2.27 6.36 -12.57
C LYS A 211 -1.05 7.29 -12.59
N LEU A 212 -0.17 7.19 -11.61
CA LEU A 212 1.06 7.99 -11.54
C LEU A 212 2.03 7.60 -12.66
N LEU A 213 2.17 6.30 -12.96
CA LEU A 213 2.98 5.79 -14.07
C LEU A 213 2.53 6.34 -15.43
N SER A 214 1.21 6.45 -15.66
CA SER A 214 0.69 7.07 -16.89
C SER A 214 1.08 8.54 -17.03
N ASN A 215 1.21 9.28 -15.92
CA ASN A 215 1.65 10.68 -15.94
C ASN A 215 3.18 10.80 -16.11
N THR A 216 3.96 9.98 -15.40
CA THR A 216 5.43 10.01 -15.50
C THR A 216 5.92 9.54 -16.87
N ALA A 217 5.23 8.58 -17.50
CA ALA A 217 5.56 8.14 -18.85
C ALA A 217 5.39 9.28 -19.88
N ALA A 218 4.36 10.13 -19.71
CA ALA A 218 4.16 11.30 -20.57
C ALA A 218 5.28 12.35 -20.40
N GLU A 219 5.78 12.57 -19.17
CA GLU A 219 6.92 13.44 -18.90
C GLU A 219 8.22 12.91 -19.52
N CYS A 220 8.47 11.59 -19.44
CA CYS A 220 9.61 10.96 -20.11
C CYS A 220 9.50 11.05 -21.64
N GLY A 221 8.28 11.03 -22.21
CA GLY A 221 8.02 11.13 -23.65
C GLY A 221 8.35 12.48 -24.30
N GLY A 222 8.96 13.43 -23.58
CA GLY A 222 9.37 14.73 -24.11
C GLY A 222 8.35 15.86 -23.89
N CYS A 223 7.27 15.61 -23.13
CA CYS A 223 6.43 16.70 -22.65
C CYS A 223 7.16 17.49 -21.55
N PRO A 224 7.13 18.83 -21.57
CA PRO A 224 7.73 19.63 -20.50
C PRO A 224 7.05 19.28 -19.16
N PRO A 225 7.82 19.13 -18.06
CA PRO A 225 7.25 18.78 -16.77
C PRO A 225 6.28 19.87 -16.31
N THR A 226 5.09 19.47 -15.87
CA THR A 226 4.04 20.37 -15.36
C THR A 226 4.17 20.64 -13.85
N ASN A 227 5.32 20.30 -13.27
CA ASN A 227 5.55 20.34 -11.83
C ASN A 227 5.40 21.77 -11.28
N LYS A 228 4.52 21.95 -10.29
CA LYS A 228 4.30 23.25 -9.62
C LYS A 228 5.33 23.54 -8.53
N LEU A 229 6.09 22.54 -8.08
CA LEU A 229 7.11 22.70 -7.06
C LEU A 229 8.42 23.21 -7.66
N LYS A 230 8.87 24.37 -7.18
CA LYS A 230 10.12 25.03 -7.63
C LYS A 230 11.37 24.55 -6.88
N SER A 231 11.22 23.84 -5.76
CA SER A 231 12.31 23.56 -4.81
C SER A 231 12.39 22.08 -4.41
N LEU A 232 12.49 21.18 -5.39
CA LEU A 232 12.80 19.76 -5.16
C LEU A 232 14.30 19.51 -5.32
N ASP A 233 14.83 18.53 -4.60
CA ASP A 233 16.23 18.12 -4.75
C ASP A 233 16.54 17.72 -6.21
N ALA A 234 17.43 18.47 -6.85
CA ALA A 234 17.72 18.32 -8.27
C ALA A 234 18.47 17.01 -8.57
N ALA A 235 19.33 16.56 -7.65
CA ALA A 235 20.06 15.31 -7.80
C ALA A 235 19.10 14.11 -7.74
N LEU A 236 18.21 14.09 -6.74
CA LEU A 236 17.19 13.06 -6.57
C LEU A 236 16.21 13.05 -7.74
N THR A 237 15.79 14.23 -8.22
CA THR A 237 14.93 14.34 -9.41
C THR A 237 15.58 13.67 -10.62
N LYS A 238 16.88 13.90 -10.84
CA LYS A 238 17.64 13.30 -11.94
C LYS A 238 17.76 11.77 -11.78
N GLU A 239 18.04 11.29 -10.57
CA GLU A 239 18.18 9.86 -10.27
C GLU A 239 16.86 9.10 -10.47
N ILE A 240 15.74 9.64 -9.96
CA ILE A 240 14.40 9.05 -10.15
C ILE A 240 14.05 9.04 -11.63
N THR A 241 14.30 10.15 -12.35
CA THR A 241 14.03 10.22 -13.79
C THR A 241 14.83 9.16 -14.54
N ALA A 242 16.13 9.02 -14.28
CA ALA A 242 16.95 7.99 -14.91
C ALA A 242 16.43 6.57 -14.65
N ALA A 243 16.01 6.27 -13.41
CA ALA A 243 15.41 4.98 -13.09
C ALA A 243 14.10 4.72 -13.84
N LEU A 244 13.26 5.75 -14.01
CA LEU A 244 11.99 5.65 -14.75
C LEU A 244 12.20 5.40 -16.25
N TRP A 245 13.30 5.90 -16.83
CA TRP A 245 13.68 5.62 -18.23
C TRP A 245 14.08 4.16 -18.47
N GLU A 246 14.56 3.47 -17.43
CA GLU A 246 14.96 2.06 -17.52
C GLU A 246 13.79 1.09 -17.26
N ILE A 247 12.67 1.60 -16.74
CA ILE A 247 11.47 0.80 -16.45
C ILE A 247 10.52 0.87 -17.64
N ASP A 248 10.00 -0.28 -18.07
CA ASP A 248 8.82 -0.31 -18.94
C ASP A 248 7.58 0.11 -18.13
N GLN A 249 7.37 1.42 -18.05
CA GLN A 249 6.28 2.02 -17.28
C GLN A 249 4.91 1.60 -17.79
N ILE A 250 4.77 1.32 -19.09
CA ILE A 250 3.49 0.93 -19.68
C ILE A 250 3.16 -0.53 -19.32
N ALA A 251 4.13 -1.45 -19.41
CA ALA A 251 3.95 -2.84 -18.96
C ALA A 251 3.69 -2.90 -17.45
N LEU A 252 4.46 -2.16 -16.65
CA LEU A 252 4.23 -2.08 -15.20
C LEU A 252 2.82 -1.55 -14.90
N CYS A 253 2.42 -0.43 -15.50
CA CYS A 253 1.07 0.13 -15.35
C CYS A 253 -0.01 -0.90 -15.71
N GLN A 254 0.12 -1.54 -16.87
CA GLN A 254 -0.82 -2.55 -17.35
C GLN A 254 -0.96 -3.74 -16.38
N MET A 255 0.17 -4.28 -15.89
CA MET A 255 0.16 -5.40 -14.96
C MET A 255 -0.46 -5.03 -13.61
N LEU A 256 -0.18 -3.83 -13.09
CA LEU A 256 -0.80 -3.32 -11.87
C LEU A 256 -2.32 -3.15 -12.03
N LEU A 257 -2.80 -2.63 -13.17
CA LEU A 257 -4.23 -2.51 -13.46
C LEU A 257 -4.91 -3.89 -13.54
N ILE A 258 -4.25 -4.90 -14.13
CA ILE A 258 -4.76 -6.28 -14.11
C ILE A 258 -4.86 -6.81 -12.68
N MET A 259 -3.88 -6.55 -11.82
CA MET A 259 -3.94 -6.92 -10.39
C MET A 259 -5.10 -6.25 -9.67
N VAL A 260 -5.35 -4.95 -9.94
CA VAL A 260 -6.49 -4.20 -9.38
C VAL A 260 -7.81 -4.84 -9.77
N ILE A 261 -7.98 -5.22 -11.04
CA ILE A 261 -9.20 -5.90 -11.52
C ILE A 261 -9.35 -7.27 -10.86
N LYS A 262 -8.28 -8.07 -10.77
CA LYS A 262 -8.31 -9.40 -10.15
C LYS A 262 -8.56 -9.39 -8.65
N ALA A 263 -8.29 -8.28 -7.97
CA ALA A 263 -8.57 -8.14 -6.56
C ALA A 263 -10.07 -7.96 -6.26
N ALA A 264 -10.87 -7.57 -7.27
CA ALA A 264 -12.30 -7.37 -7.12
C ALA A 264 -13.01 -8.63 -6.62
N PRO A 265 -14.07 -8.49 -5.80
CA PRO A 265 -14.88 -9.64 -5.42
C PRO A 265 -15.54 -10.27 -6.65
N ALA A 266 -15.41 -11.59 -6.78
CA ALA A 266 -15.95 -12.33 -7.92
C ALA A 266 -17.46 -12.10 -8.07
N GLY A 267 -17.88 -11.76 -9.29
CA GLY A 267 -19.29 -11.45 -9.61
C GLY A 267 -19.74 -10.03 -9.28
N TYR A 268 -18.89 -9.20 -8.66
CA TYR A 268 -19.18 -7.80 -8.31
C TYR A 268 -18.22 -6.81 -8.97
N GLU A 269 -17.44 -7.25 -9.96
CA GLU A 269 -16.40 -6.46 -10.64
C GLU A 269 -16.97 -5.19 -11.27
N ALA A 270 -18.18 -5.25 -11.83
CA ALA A 270 -18.85 -4.10 -12.44
C ALA A 270 -19.34 -3.05 -11.42
N HIS A 271 -19.47 -3.43 -10.15
CA HIS A 271 -19.97 -2.56 -9.08
C HIS A 271 -18.86 -1.94 -8.24
N TRP A 272 -17.60 -2.28 -8.53
CA TRP A 272 -16.46 -1.71 -7.83
C TRP A 272 -15.84 -0.56 -8.65
N PRO A 273 -15.85 0.70 -8.15
CA PRO A 273 -15.38 1.85 -8.93
C PRO A 273 -13.95 1.68 -9.46
N MET A 274 -13.07 1.09 -8.65
CA MET A 274 -11.66 0.84 -9.00
C MET A 274 -11.53 -0.03 -10.25
N THR A 275 -12.37 -1.05 -10.38
CA THR A 275 -12.36 -1.95 -11.56
C THR A 275 -12.81 -1.23 -12.82
N THR A 276 -13.80 -0.35 -12.72
CA THR A 276 -14.26 0.45 -13.87
C THR A 276 -13.16 1.39 -14.34
N MET A 277 -12.56 2.14 -13.40
CA MET A 277 -11.46 3.06 -13.70
C MET A 277 -10.23 2.33 -14.26
N ALA A 278 -9.91 1.15 -13.72
CA ALA A 278 -8.78 0.36 -14.20
C ALA A 278 -9.00 -0.19 -15.61
N LYS A 279 -10.23 -0.62 -15.94
CA LYS A 279 -10.59 -1.07 -17.29
C LYS A 279 -10.44 0.04 -18.32
N THR A 280 -10.92 1.25 -18.01
CA THR A 280 -10.77 2.41 -18.91
C THR A 280 -9.29 2.66 -19.25
N MET A 281 -8.41 2.66 -18.25
CA MET A 281 -6.97 2.83 -18.50
C MET A 281 -6.35 1.67 -19.29
N LEU A 282 -6.80 0.43 -19.07
CA LEU A 282 -6.35 -0.71 -19.86
C LEU A 282 -6.79 -0.62 -21.33
N ASP A 283 -8.01 -0.14 -21.59
CA ASP A 283 -8.51 0.06 -22.94
C ASP A 283 -7.66 1.11 -23.68
N GLU A 284 -7.27 2.20 -23.01
CA GLU A 284 -6.33 3.21 -23.54
C GLU A 284 -4.94 2.63 -23.83
N ILE A 285 -4.43 1.74 -22.96
CA ILE A 285 -3.13 1.09 -23.18
C ILE A 285 -3.20 0.10 -24.36
N SER A 286 -4.34 -0.57 -24.55
CA SER A 286 -4.51 -1.62 -25.56
C SER A 286 -4.43 -1.12 -27.00
N ILE A 287 -4.72 0.16 -27.22
CA ILE A 287 -4.68 0.79 -28.56
C ILE A 287 -3.31 1.37 -28.91
N LEU A 288 -2.34 1.33 -27.99
CA LEU A 288 -0.99 1.84 -28.26
C LEU A 288 -0.26 0.94 -29.29
N PRO A 289 0.34 1.54 -30.34
CA PRO A 289 0.99 0.76 -31.39
C PRO A 289 2.30 0.10 -30.88
N GLY A 290 2.66 -1.03 -31.49
CA GLY A 290 3.98 -1.65 -31.31
C GLY A 290 4.17 -2.47 -30.03
N ARG A 291 3.09 -2.90 -29.37
CA ARG A 291 3.14 -3.63 -28.09
C ARG A 291 2.67 -5.09 -28.17
N ASN A 292 2.73 -5.70 -29.35
CA ASN A 292 2.16 -7.03 -29.57
C ASN A 292 2.89 -8.12 -28.74
N ASP A 293 4.22 -8.02 -28.64
CA ASP A 293 5.04 -9.00 -27.92
C ASP A 293 4.84 -8.89 -26.41
N GLU A 294 4.86 -7.66 -25.87
CA GLU A 294 4.57 -7.36 -24.47
C GLU A 294 3.16 -7.82 -24.09
N GLN A 295 2.18 -7.51 -24.94
CA GLN A 295 0.78 -7.91 -24.72
C GLN A 295 0.64 -9.44 -24.64
N SER A 296 1.35 -10.18 -25.48
CA SER A 296 1.34 -11.64 -25.47
C SER A 296 1.85 -12.19 -24.14
N ILE A 297 2.99 -11.70 -23.65
CA ILE A 297 3.61 -12.18 -22.40
C ILE A 297 2.78 -11.76 -21.17
N ILE A 298 2.23 -10.54 -21.16
CA ILE A 298 1.34 -10.06 -20.10
C ILE A 298 0.06 -10.90 -20.06
N ASN A 299 -0.53 -11.25 -21.21
CA ASN A 299 -1.70 -12.11 -21.28
C ASN A 299 -1.39 -13.55 -20.78
N GLU A 300 -0.22 -14.10 -21.13
CA GLU A 300 0.24 -15.39 -20.62
C GLU A 300 0.35 -15.37 -19.08
N TRP A 301 0.99 -14.35 -18.51
CA TRP A 301 1.03 -14.15 -17.06
C TRP A 301 -0.38 -13.97 -16.46
N ALA A 302 -1.25 -13.18 -17.07
CA ALA A 302 -2.59 -12.95 -16.55
C ALA A 302 -3.42 -14.25 -16.53
N ASN A 303 -3.25 -15.14 -17.51
CA ASN A 303 -3.99 -16.40 -17.56
C ASN A 303 -3.37 -17.51 -16.70
N SER A 304 -2.04 -17.57 -16.62
CA SER A 304 -1.29 -18.65 -15.94
C SER A 304 -0.19 -18.11 -15.02
N PRO A 305 -0.53 -17.32 -13.99
CA PRO A 305 0.45 -16.56 -13.23
C PRO A 305 1.43 -17.44 -12.41
N GLY A 306 1.07 -18.71 -12.16
CA GLY A 306 1.90 -19.67 -11.41
C GLY A 306 2.98 -20.39 -12.21
N SER A 307 3.06 -20.21 -13.54
CA SER A 307 4.13 -20.84 -14.34
C SER A 307 5.50 -20.27 -14.00
N GLU A 308 6.58 -21.03 -14.18
CA GLU A 308 7.95 -20.56 -13.91
C GLU A 308 8.29 -19.30 -14.72
N ARG A 309 7.94 -19.31 -16.01
CA ARG A 309 8.12 -18.15 -16.90
C ARG A 309 7.32 -16.94 -16.44
N SER A 310 6.04 -17.13 -16.07
CA SER A 310 5.19 -16.04 -15.59
C SER A 310 5.67 -15.47 -14.26
N ARG A 311 6.22 -16.29 -13.37
CA ARG A 311 6.85 -15.83 -12.12
C ARG A 311 8.12 -15.01 -12.38
N ALA A 312 9.00 -15.49 -13.25
CA ALA A 312 10.23 -14.76 -13.60
C ALA A 312 9.89 -13.42 -14.29
N PHE A 313 8.91 -13.42 -15.18
CA PHE A 313 8.43 -12.21 -15.82
C PHE A 313 7.80 -11.24 -14.82
N PHE A 314 6.96 -11.71 -13.90
CA PHE A 314 6.36 -10.89 -12.85
C PHE A 314 7.40 -10.28 -11.91
N GLU A 315 8.42 -11.06 -11.54
CA GLU A 315 9.54 -10.58 -10.72
C GLU A 315 10.28 -9.43 -11.43
N TYR A 316 10.62 -9.61 -12.70
CA TYR A 316 11.32 -8.61 -13.50
C TYR A 316 10.46 -7.37 -13.82
N ALA A 317 9.22 -7.56 -14.25
CA ALA A 317 8.37 -6.49 -14.78
C ALA A 317 7.59 -5.74 -13.70
N VAL A 318 7.39 -6.34 -12.51
CA VAL A 318 6.62 -5.72 -11.41
C VAL A 318 7.46 -5.59 -10.15
N VAL A 319 7.97 -6.69 -9.60
CA VAL A 319 8.56 -6.69 -8.25
C VAL A 319 9.83 -5.83 -8.21
N GLN A 320 10.77 -6.05 -9.13
CA GLN A 320 12.03 -5.31 -9.17
C GLN A 320 11.84 -3.79 -9.40
N PRO A 321 11.01 -3.33 -10.37
CA PRO A 321 10.67 -1.92 -10.50
C PRO A 321 10.02 -1.33 -9.25
N MET A 322 9.08 -2.04 -8.63
CA MET A 322 8.40 -1.59 -7.41
C MET A 322 9.37 -1.44 -6.24
N GLU A 323 10.31 -2.38 -6.06
CA GLU A 323 11.35 -2.30 -5.03
C GLU A 323 12.33 -1.16 -5.30
N ARG A 324 12.75 -0.96 -6.55
CA ARG A 324 13.63 0.15 -6.96
C ARG A 324 12.98 1.50 -6.70
N LEU A 325 11.72 1.69 -7.12
CA LEU A 325 10.97 2.93 -6.88
C LEU A 325 10.70 3.15 -5.39
N SER A 326 10.42 2.09 -4.63
CA SER A 326 10.26 2.15 -3.18
C SER A 326 11.52 2.63 -2.45
N ALA A 327 12.72 2.28 -2.94
CA ALA A 327 13.97 2.77 -2.39
C ALA A 327 14.06 4.31 -2.49
N PHE A 328 13.74 4.87 -3.66
CA PHE A 328 13.67 6.32 -3.84
C PHE A 328 12.62 6.98 -2.96
N GLY A 329 11.50 6.32 -2.65
CA GLY A 329 10.51 6.82 -1.70
C GLY A 329 11.09 7.10 -0.32
N ARG A 330 12.01 6.24 0.16
CA ARG A 330 12.74 6.45 1.42
C ARG A 330 13.63 7.68 1.33
N ASP A 331 14.35 7.84 0.22
CA ASP A 331 15.27 8.94 0.01
C ASP A 331 14.55 10.28 -0.14
N VAL A 332 13.40 10.30 -0.82
CA VAL A 332 12.50 11.47 -0.88
C VAL A 332 12.11 11.90 0.52
N LEU A 333 11.58 10.98 1.34
CA LEU A 333 11.12 11.34 2.68
C LEU A 333 12.26 11.86 3.57
N ARG A 334 13.44 11.23 3.49
CA ARG A 334 14.64 11.70 4.21
C ARG A 334 15.07 13.09 3.72
N LYS A 335 15.28 13.29 2.42
CA LYS A 335 15.82 14.55 1.88
C LYS A 335 14.82 15.70 1.94
N GLU A 336 13.54 15.45 1.68
CA GLU A 336 12.52 16.49 1.49
C GLU A 336 11.70 16.80 2.76
N PHE A 337 11.58 15.86 3.69
CA PHE A 337 10.77 15.99 4.92
C PHE A 337 11.55 15.76 6.22
N GLY A 338 12.81 15.32 6.15
CA GLY A 338 13.73 15.44 7.28
C GLY A 338 14.58 14.20 7.54
N TYR A 339 15.86 14.34 7.21
CA TYR A 339 16.95 14.07 8.14
C TYR A 339 17.84 15.30 8.22
#